data_AF-A0A2G6C455-F1
#
_entry.id   AF-A0A2G6C455-F1
#
_cell.length_a   1.000
_cell.length_b   1.000
_cell.length_c   1.000
_cell.angle_alpha   90.00
_cell.angle_beta   90.00
_cell.angle_gamma   90.00
#
_symmetry.space_group_name_H-M   'P 1'
#
loop_
_entity.id
_entity.type
_entity.pdbx_description
1 polymer ?
#
loop_
_entity_poly.entity_id
_entity_poly.type
_entity_poly.pdbx_seq_one_letter_code
_entity_poly.pdbx_strand_id
1 'polypeptide(L)'
;MPRVSLGAEQEPALAPRSNRLPRGVRALYAGSLAAVSALIPVNNTNPLMELMVGEHVVTAAEERLSVIASDVSRAQGGPRQVRVLCVDDEQVVTAFEHAKQSNVYGWVSHDVAPDNVYMRKSLCDGVNDVIDGRPLGGAMAVGVSTLSHEVRHLVDSDAGEAETECISQQKVFEVATTAGADPAKAQAIADIALGFYHELSPAYVTAECHAGGEYDLGSDGSGVFPFVYQAGAYVPNETRSASAARMAP
;
A
#
# COMPACT_ATOMS: atom_id res chain seq x y z
N MET A 1 43.67 -20.85 13.99
CA MET A 1 43.80 -19.39 13.81
C MET A 1 43.07 -18.71 14.96
N PRO A 2 43.67 -17.73 15.65
CA PRO A 2 43.10 -17.17 16.87
C PRO A 2 41.98 -16.17 16.57
N ARG A 3 40.90 -16.24 17.37
CA ARG A 3 39.78 -15.29 17.40
C ARG A 3 40.25 -13.98 18.03
N VAL A 4 39.99 -12.85 17.38
CA VAL A 4 40.16 -11.51 17.93
C VAL A 4 38.77 -10.95 18.20
N SER A 5 38.47 -10.69 19.47
CA SER A 5 37.33 -9.91 19.94
C SER A 5 37.72 -8.43 19.99
N LEU A 6 36.88 -7.58 19.39
CA LEU A 6 36.77 -6.15 19.66
C LEU A 6 35.29 -5.97 20.04
N GLY A 7 34.89 -5.53 21.24
CA GLY A 7 35.37 -4.36 21.97
C GLY A 7 34.27 -3.31 21.85
N ALA A 8 33.23 -3.43 22.67
CA ALA A 8 32.05 -2.56 22.66
C ALA A 8 32.39 -1.16 23.21
N GLU A 9 32.06 -0.12 22.44
CA GLU A 9 32.14 1.27 22.90
C GLU A 9 30.82 1.71 23.54
N GLN A 10 30.94 2.33 24.70
CA GLN A 10 29.85 2.81 25.56
C GLN A 10 29.34 4.17 25.08
N GLU A 11 28.02 4.31 24.94
CA GLU A 11 27.34 5.59 24.77
C GLU A 11 27.36 6.42 26.08
N PRO A 12 27.54 7.75 26.01
CA PRO A 12 27.43 8.61 27.17
C PRO A 12 25.98 8.95 27.52
N ALA A 13 25.66 8.81 28.81
CA ALA A 13 24.37 9.14 29.42
C ALA A 13 24.01 10.63 29.31
N LEU A 14 22.83 10.93 28.76
CA LEU A 14 22.22 12.26 28.78
C LEU A 14 21.43 12.48 30.09
N ALA A 15 21.75 13.58 30.77
CA ALA A 15 21.09 14.04 32.00
C ALA A 15 19.70 14.65 31.74
N PRO A 16 18.78 14.65 32.73
CA PRO A 16 17.42 15.14 32.55
C PRO A 16 17.35 16.67 32.60
N ARG A 17 16.74 17.29 31.57
CA ARG A 17 16.39 18.72 31.54
C ARG A 17 15.05 18.96 32.26
N SER A 18 15.09 19.70 33.36
CA SER A 18 13.88 20.19 34.05
C SER A 18 13.38 21.48 33.40
N ASN A 19 12.16 21.49 32.87
CA ASN A 19 11.46 22.70 32.44
C ASN A 19 10.59 23.24 33.57
N ARG A 20 11.13 24.19 34.37
CA ARG A 20 10.30 25.11 35.15
C ARG A 20 10.20 26.43 34.40
N LEU A 21 8.98 26.79 34.00
CA LEU A 21 8.67 28.14 33.53
C LEU A 21 8.59 29.10 34.73
N PRO A 22 9.17 30.30 34.65
CA PRO A 22 9.00 31.31 35.68
C PRO A 22 7.58 31.90 35.62
N ARG A 23 6.94 31.98 36.79
CA ARG A 23 5.70 32.72 36.99
C ARG A 23 6.00 34.22 37.01
N GLY A 24 5.34 34.95 36.12
CA GLY A 24 5.07 36.37 36.29
C GLY A 24 5.69 37.26 35.22
N VAL A 25 4.90 37.59 34.20
CA VAL A 25 4.69 38.98 33.74
C VAL A 25 3.26 39.06 33.19
N ARG A 26 2.36 39.60 34.00
CA ARG A 26 1.10 40.17 33.54
C ARG A 26 1.31 41.67 33.37
N ALA A 27 0.72 42.19 32.29
CA ALA A 27 0.24 43.55 32.08
C ALA A 27 1.05 44.47 31.14
N LEU A 28 0.22 45.20 30.37
CA LEU A 28 0.46 46.40 29.55
C LEU A 28 0.87 46.13 28.10
N TYR A 29 -0.12 46.15 27.21
CA TYR A 29 -0.22 47.17 26.15
C TYR A 29 -1.62 47.08 25.52
N ALA A 30 -2.51 47.98 25.94
CA ALA A 30 -3.69 48.37 25.20
C ALA A 30 -3.31 49.61 24.38
N GLY A 31 -3.40 49.54 23.05
CA GLY A 31 -3.15 50.69 22.20
C GLY A 31 -2.90 50.29 20.75
N SER A 32 -3.75 50.82 19.87
CA SER A 32 -3.62 50.83 18.40
C SER A 32 -3.99 49.53 17.67
N LEU A 33 -5.30 49.26 17.67
CA LEU A 33 -6.00 48.73 16.49
C LEU A 33 -5.80 49.71 15.31
N ALA A 34 -5.69 49.16 14.09
CA ALA A 34 -5.45 49.85 12.81
C ALA A 34 -3.97 50.05 12.42
N ALA A 35 -3.25 48.94 12.25
CA ALA A 35 -2.12 48.86 11.33
C ALA A 35 -2.20 47.54 10.57
N VAL A 36 -2.77 47.60 9.37
CA VAL A 36 -2.48 46.74 8.21
C VAL A 36 -2.34 45.24 8.55
N SER A 37 -3.48 44.57 8.74
CA SER A 37 -3.61 43.17 8.30
C SER A 37 -3.53 43.15 6.77
N ALA A 38 -2.34 43.36 6.23
CA ALA A 38 -2.02 42.83 4.92
C ALA A 38 -2.03 41.32 5.11
N LEU A 39 -3.18 40.72 4.80
CA LEU A 39 -3.34 39.32 4.49
C LEU A 39 -2.27 38.99 3.44
N ILE A 40 -1.11 38.51 3.88
CA ILE A 40 -0.33 37.62 3.06
C ILE A 40 -1.15 36.34 3.09
N PRO A 41 -1.87 35.97 2.00
CA PRO A 41 -2.49 34.67 1.98
C PRO A 41 -1.35 33.67 2.13
N VAL A 42 -1.35 32.93 3.23
CA VAL A 42 -0.51 31.74 3.39
C VAL A 42 -1.13 30.69 2.47
N ASN A 43 -1.04 30.92 1.16
CA ASN A 43 -1.57 30.04 0.11
C ASN A 43 -0.52 28.95 -0.20
N ASN A 44 0.01 28.36 0.88
CA ASN A 44 0.99 27.28 0.84
C ASN A 44 0.33 26.01 1.39
N THR A 45 -0.96 25.83 1.10
CA THR A 45 -1.62 24.55 1.34
C THR A 45 -0.94 23.54 0.42
N ASN A 46 -0.25 22.58 1.03
CA ASN A 46 0.29 21.45 0.29
C ASN A 46 -0.89 20.79 -0.45
N PRO A 47 -0.91 20.74 -1.79
CA PRO A 47 -2.04 20.19 -2.53
C PRO A 47 -2.35 18.73 -2.15
N LEU A 48 -1.35 17.98 -1.67
CA LEU A 48 -1.54 16.65 -1.10
C LEU A 48 -2.39 16.70 0.19
N MET A 49 -2.18 17.69 1.07
CA MET A 49 -2.98 17.84 2.29
C MET A 49 -4.43 18.22 1.98
N GLU A 50 -4.65 19.06 0.96
CA GLU A 50 -6.01 19.39 0.53
C GLU A 50 -6.73 18.16 -0.04
N LEU A 51 -6.02 17.33 -0.80
CA LEU A 51 -6.56 16.05 -1.30
C LEU A 51 -6.85 15.05 -0.17
N MET A 52 -5.98 14.96 0.85
CA MET A 52 -6.13 14.00 1.94
C MET A 52 -7.14 14.43 3.01
N VAL A 53 -7.31 15.73 3.23
CA VAL A 53 -8.12 16.28 4.33
C VAL A 53 -9.39 16.97 3.84
N GLY A 54 -9.50 17.25 2.54
CA GLY A 54 -10.69 17.86 1.94
C GLY A 54 -11.93 16.97 2.05
N GLU A 55 -13.10 17.59 1.98
CA GLU A 55 -14.37 16.86 1.85
C GLU A 55 -14.43 16.21 0.46
N HIS A 56 -13.92 14.98 0.36
CA HIS A 56 -14.06 14.15 -0.83
C HIS A 56 -15.42 13.47 -0.83
N VAL A 57 -16.26 13.79 -1.81
CA VAL A 57 -17.55 13.12 -2.01
C VAL A 57 -17.28 11.73 -2.58
N VAL A 58 -17.42 10.71 -1.73
CA VAL A 58 -17.24 9.31 -2.13
C VAL A 58 -18.28 8.93 -3.18
N THR A 59 -17.81 8.50 -4.33
CA THR A 59 -18.63 7.99 -5.44
C THR A 59 -19.09 6.55 -5.18
N ALA A 60 -20.13 6.10 -5.87
CA ALA A 60 -20.58 4.70 -5.78
C ALA A 60 -19.49 3.70 -6.23
N ALA A 61 -18.60 4.09 -7.16
CA ALA A 61 -17.47 3.27 -7.57
C ALA A 61 -16.46 3.09 -6.43
N GLU A 62 -16.07 4.19 -5.78
CA GLU A 62 -15.19 4.18 -4.60
C GLU A 62 -15.78 3.43 -3.41
N GLU A 63 -17.09 3.51 -3.21
CA GLU A 63 -17.78 2.74 -2.15
C GLU A 63 -17.64 1.23 -2.39
N ARG A 64 -17.86 0.76 -3.63
CA ARG A 64 -17.66 -0.66 -3.99
C ARG A 64 -16.21 -1.10 -3.76
N LEU A 65 -15.24 -0.27 -4.16
CA LEU A 65 -13.82 -0.55 -3.92
C LEU A 65 -13.47 -0.58 -2.44
N SER A 66 -14.03 0.34 -1.64
CA SER A 66 -13.84 0.40 -0.19
C SER A 66 -14.35 -0.85 0.51
N VAL A 67 -15.48 -1.42 0.06
CA VAL A 67 -15.99 -2.70 0.58
C VAL A 67 -15.00 -3.83 0.30
N ILE A 68 -14.53 -3.95 -0.94
CA ILE A 68 -13.54 -4.98 -1.31
C ILE A 68 -12.25 -4.82 -0.50
N ALA A 69 -11.71 -3.60 -0.41
CA ALA A 69 -10.50 -3.31 0.35
C ALA A 69 -10.66 -3.63 1.84
N SER A 70 -11.82 -3.31 2.43
CA SER A 70 -12.14 -3.62 3.83
C SER A 70 -12.23 -5.12 4.06
N ASP A 71 -12.81 -5.87 3.13
CA ASP A 71 -12.94 -7.32 3.23
C ASP A 71 -11.58 -8.02 3.12
N VAL A 72 -10.74 -7.58 2.17
CA VAL A 72 -9.36 -8.06 1.99
C VAL A 72 -8.51 -7.72 3.21
N SER A 73 -8.53 -6.46 3.66
CA SER A 73 -7.80 -6.01 4.86
C SER A 73 -8.18 -6.84 6.08
N ARG A 74 -9.48 -7.05 6.31
CA ARG A 74 -9.98 -7.86 7.42
C ARG A 74 -9.54 -9.33 7.33
N ALA A 75 -9.53 -9.92 6.13
CA ALA A 75 -9.05 -11.29 5.92
C ALA A 75 -7.55 -11.44 6.25
N GLN A 76 -6.77 -10.37 6.08
CA GLN A 76 -5.34 -10.32 6.40
C GLN A 76 -5.04 -9.85 7.84
N GLY A 77 -6.07 -9.59 8.66
CA GLY A 77 -5.90 -9.12 10.04
C GLY A 77 -5.65 -7.61 10.19
N GLY A 78 -5.83 -6.84 9.12
CA GLY A 78 -5.71 -5.37 9.12
C GLY A 78 -6.96 -4.62 9.61
N PRO A 79 -7.03 -3.30 9.35
CA PRO A 79 -8.18 -2.47 9.69
C PRO A 79 -9.51 -3.00 9.14
N ARG A 80 -10.58 -2.84 9.91
CA ARG A 80 -11.93 -3.33 9.54
C ARG A 80 -12.63 -2.47 8.49
N GLN A 81 -12.20 -1.22 8.35
CA GLN A 81 -12.80 -0.26 7.45
C GLN A 81 -11.67 0.43 6.70
N VAL A 82 -11.60 0.18 5.40
CA VAL A 82 -10.66 0.81 4.49
C VAL A 82 -11.46 1.65 3.51
N ARG A 83 -11.04 2.89 3.29
CA ARG A 83 -11.63 3.78 2.28
C ARG A 83 -10.73 3.84 1.08
N VAL A 84 -11.24 3.53 -0.10
CA VAL A 84 -10.52 3.71 -1.36
C VAL A 84 -10.99 5.01 -2.00
N LEU A 85 -10.03 5.88 -2.31
CA LEU A 85 -10.25 7.17 -2.97
C LEU A 85 -9.56 7.16 -4.33
N CYS A 86 -10.32 7.45 -5.36
CA CYS A 86 -9.86 7.45 -6.74
C CYS A 86 -9.51 8.88 -7.15
N VAL A 87 -8.22 9.12 -7.30
CA VAL A 87 -7.66 10.44 -7.53
C VAL A 87 -7.38 10.61 -9.02
N ASP A 88 -7.74 11.76 -9.59
CA ASP A 88 -7.47 12.02 -11.00
C ASP A 88 -5.96 11.97 -11.28
N ASP A 89 -5.59 11.42 -12.43
CA ASP A 89 -4.19 11.20 -12.80
C ASP A 89 -3.36 12.51 -12.74
N GLU A 90 -3.95 13.64 -13.12
CA GLU A 90 -3.31 14.97 -13.05
C GLU A 90 -3.06 15.43 -11.60
N GLN A 91 -3.99 15.12 -10.70
CA GLN A 91 -3.86 15.45 -9.28
C GLN A 91 -2.77 14.61 -8.63
N VAL A 92 -2.65 13.33 -8.98
CA VAL A 92 -1.56 12.45 -8.51
C VAL A 92 -0.21 13.00 -8.96
N VAL A 93 -0.06 13.33 -10.25
CA VAL A 93 1.20 13.92 -10.77
C VAL A 93 1.56 15.19 -10.00
N THR A 94 0.60 16.11 -9.83
CA THR A 94 0.83 17.37 -9.13
C THR A 94 1.23 17.17 -7.67
N ALA A 95 0.59 16.23 -6.98
CA ALA A 95 0.86 15.94 -5.58
C ALA A 95 2.24 15.31 -5.38
N PHE A 96 2.67 14.42 -6.29
CA PHE A 96 3.92 13.66 -6.15
C PHE A 96 5.13 14.27 -6.83
N GLU A 97 4.97 15.13 -7.83
CA GLU A 97 6.06 15.98 -8.32
C GLU A 97 6.61 16.85 -7.19
N HIS A 98 5.73 17.35 -6.30
CA HIS A 98 6.15 18.05 -5.09
C HIS A 98 6.85 17.14 -4.06
N ALA A 99 6.50 15.85 -4.01
CA ALA A 99 7.13 14.86 -3.13
C ALA A 99 8.42 14.25 -3.72
N LYS A 100 8.78 14.56 -4.98
CA LYS A 100 9.87 13.93 -5.74
C LYS A 100 9.77 12.40 -5.83
N GLN A 101 8.57 11.85 -5.78
CA GLN A 101 8.33 10.43 -5.98
C GLN A 101 7.90 10.20 -7.43
N SER A 102 8.76 9.55 -8.20
CA SER A 102 8.43 9.16 -9.58
C SER A 102 7.69 7.83 -9.56
N ASN A 103 6.45 7.83 -10.05
CA ASN A 103 5.59 6.66 -10.33
C ASN A 103 4.72 6.15 -9.18
N VAL A 104 3.86 7.02 -8.65
CA VAL A 104 2.86 6.61 -7.66
C VAL A 104 1.60 6.11 -8.38
N TYR A 105 1.36 4.80 -8.26
CA TYR A 105 0.14 4.12 -8.76
C TYR A 105 -0.98 4.17 -7.70
N GLY A 106 -0.60 3.98 -6.44
CA GLY A 106 -1.41 4.22 -5.26
C GLY A 106 -0.52 4.61 -4.08
N TRP A 107 -1.13 5.02 -2.97
CA TRP A 107 -0.43 5.24 -1.71
C TRP A 107 -1.38 5.16 -0.51
N VAL A 108 -0.79 4.95 0.66
CA VAL A 108 -1.40 5.09 1.99
C VAL A 108 -0.69 6.23 2.74
N SER A 109 -1.43 6.94 3.60
CA SER A 109 -0.86 7.96 4.49
C SER A 109 -1.22 7.68 5.94
N HIS A 110 -0.32 6.98 6.65
CA HIS A 110 -0.53 6.59 8.05
C HIS A 110 -0.71 7.78 9.01
N ASP A 111 -0.12 8.93 8.70
CA ASP A 111 -0.15 10.11 9.59
C ASP A 111 -1.42 10.95 9.45
N VAL A 112 -2.02 10.97 8.25
CA VAL A 112 -3.11 11.91 7.92
C VAL A 112 -4.45 11.19 7.82
N ALA A 113 -4.45 10.01 7.20
CA ALA A 113 -5.65 9.23 6.98
C ALA A 113 -5.28 7.74 6.98
N PRO A 114 -5.05 7.16 8.18
CA PRO A 114 -4.44 5.84 8.33
C PRO A 114 -5.26 4.69 7.76
N ASP A 115 -6.52 4.92 7.39
CA ASP A 115 -7.43 3.93 6.83
C ASP A 115 -7.78 4.21 5.35
N ASN A 116 -7.12 5.19 4.72
CA ASN A 116 -7.37 5.55 3.34
C ASN A 116 -6.31 4.96 2.41
N VAL A 117 -6.78 4.28 1.36
CA VAL A 117 -6.02 3.93 0.17
C VAL A 117 -6.36 4.97 -0.91
N TYR A 118 -5.34 5.61 -1.45
CA TYR A 118 -5.48 6.50 -2.60
C TYR A 118 -4.95 5.79 -3.83
N MET A 119 -5.70 5.79 -4.92
CA MET A 119 -5.29 5.16 -6.17
C MET A 119 -5.55 6.11 -7.34
N ARG A 120 -4.70 6.01 -8.37
CA ARG A 120 -4.98 6.64 -9.65
C ARG A 120 -6.32 6.18 -10.19
N LYS A 121 -7.10 7.12 -10.74
CA LYS A 121 -8.43 6.85 -11.27
C LYS A 121 -8.43 5.73 -12.31
N SER A 122 -7.44 5.70 -13.20
CA SER A 122 -7.30 4.64 -14.21
C SER A 122 -7.14 3.23 -13.62
N LEU A 123 -6.54 3.11 -12.43
CA LEU A 123 -6.39 1.83 -11.72
C LEU A 123 -7.65 1.44 -10.96
N CYS A 124 -8.33 2.42 -10.35
CA CYS A 124 -9.67 2.22 -9.81
C CYS A 124 -10.64 1.71 -10.88
N ASP A 125 -10.61 2.31 -12.07
CA ASP A 125 -11.45 1.91 -13.20
C ASP A 125 -11.12 0.45 -13.60
N GLY A 126 -9.84 0.06 -13.59
CA GLY A 126 -9.41 -1.33 -13.80
C GLY A 126 -9.99 -2.34 -12.80
N VAL A 127 -10.06 -2.00 -11.50
CA VAL A 127 -10.71 -2.86 -10.50
C VAL A 127 -12.23 -2.87 -10.70
N ASN A 128 -12.85 -1.73 -11.01
CA ASN A 128 -14.28 -1.67 -11.32
C ASN A 128 -14.63 -2.50 -12.57
N ASP A 129 -13.76 -2.59 -13.57
CA ASP A 129 -13.96 -3.46 -14.73
C ASP A 129 -13.96 -4.96 -14.33
N VAL A 130 -13.25 -5.33 -13.26
CA VAL A 130 -13.36 -6.68 -12.67
C VAL A 130 -14.75 -6.89 -12.07
N ILE A 131 -15.21 -5.94 -11.23
CA ILE A 131 -16.53 -5.94 -10.57
C ILE A 131 -17.66 -6.01 -11.60
N ASP A 132 -17.55 -5.24 -12.67
CA ASP A 132 -18.57 -5.14 -13.72
C ASP A 132 -18.49 -6.31 -14.71
N GLY A 133 -17.63 -7.30 -14.49
CA GLY A 133 -17.53 -8.51 -15.31
C GLY A 133 -17.04 -8.26 -16.74
N ARG A 134 -16.26 -7.21 -16.98
CA ARG A 134 -15.72 -6.88 -18.31
C ARG A 134 -14.73 -7.94 -18.81
N PRO A 135 -14.48 -8.04 -20.13
CA PRO A 135 -13.41 -8.89 -20.66
C PRO A 135 -12.04 -8.53 -20.06
N LEU A 136 -11.19 -9.54 -19.87
CA LEU A 136 -9.85 -9.37 -19.29
C LEU A 136 -9.03 -8.32 -20.05
N GLY A 137 -8.41 -7.40 -19.31
CA GLY A 137 -7.50 -6.39 -19.84
C GLY A 137 -6.37 -6.07 -18.87
N GLY A 138 -5.25 -5.54 -19.38
CA GLY A 138 -4.05 -5.28 -18.57
C GLY A 138 -4.29 -4.30 -17.41
N ALA A 139 -5.16 -3.30 -17.59
CA ALA A 139 -5.51 -2.34 -16.54
C ALA A 139 -6.16 -3.00 -15.30
N MET A 140 -6.87 -4.12 -15.49
CA MET A 140 -7.42 -4.89 -14.36
C MET A 140 -6.31 -5.45 -13.49
N ALA A 141 -5.29 -6.06 -14.11
CA ALA A 141 -4.19 -6.68 -13.38
C ALA A 141 -3.38 -5.66 -12.59
N VAL A 142 -3.03 -4.53 -13.22
CA VAL A 142 -2.33 -3.45 -12.53
C VAL A 142 -3.21 -2.87 -11.41
N GLY A 143 -4.49 -2.61 -11.66
CA GLY A 143 -5.40 -2.07 -10.65
C GLY A 143 -5.59 -2.99 -9.44
N VAL A 144 -5.83 -4.28 -9.66
CA VAL A 144 -5.99 -5.27 -8.57
C VAL A 144 -4.68 -5.44 -7.81
N SER A 145 -3.55 -5.51 -8.51
CA SER A 145 -2.22 -5.59 -7.88
C SER A 145 -1.92 -4.38 -7.00
N THR A 146 -2.17 -3.16 -7.51
CA THR A 146 -1.99 -1.93 -6.74
C THR A 146 -2.92 -1.90 -5.53
N LEU A 147 -4.21 -2.26 -5.68
CA LEU A 147 -5.11 -2.30 -4.53
C LEU A 147 -4.62 -3.30 -3.46
N SER A 148 -4.14 -4.47 -3.89
CA SER A 148 -3.55 -5.47 -2.98
C SER A 148 -2.32 -4.91 -2.24
N HIS A 149 -1.45 -4.19 -2.96
CA HIS A 149 -0.26 -3.56 -2.41
C HIS A 149 -0.61 -2.52 -1.33
N GLU A 150 -1.50 -1.58 -1.65
CA GLU A 150 -1.86 -0.53 -0.69
C GLU A 150 -2.61 -1.09 0.53
N VAL A 151 -3.44 -2.11 0.34
CA VAL A 151 -4.06 -2.81 1.48
C VAL A 151 -3.00 -3.50 2.35
N ARG A 152 -1.92 -4.04 1.78
CA ARG A 152 -0.85 -4.66 2.58
C ARG A 152 -0.13 -3.63 3.45
N HIS A 153 0.12 -2.42 2.95
CA HIS A 153 0.65 -1.31 3.78
C HIS A 153 -0.26 -1.00 4.98
N LEU A 154 -1.59 -1.12 4.84
CA LEU A 154 -2.53 -0.96 5.96
C LEU A 154 -2.50 -2.11 6.97
N VAL A 155 -2.23 -3.33 6.51
CA VAL A 155 -2.15 -4.51 7.38
C VAL A 155 -0.85 -4.48 8.18
N ASP A 156 0.24 -4.00 7.58
CA ASP A 156 1.55 -3.96 8.19
C ASP A 156 2.31 -2.71 7.75
N SER A 157 2.24 -1.66 8.57
CA SER A 157 2.86 -0.36 8.29
C SER A 157 4.37 -0.37 8.44
N ASP A 158 4.94 -1.43 9.05
CA ASP A 158 6.38 -1.56 9.27
C ASP A 158 7.05 -2.37 8.15
N ALA A 159 6.27 -3.01 7.28
CA ALA A 159 6.77 -3.76 6.12
C ALA A 159 7.41 -2.80 5.09
N GLY A 160 8.57 -3.20 4.57
CA GLY A 160 9.22 -2.48 3.48
C GLY A 160 8.52 -2.71 2.14
N GLU A 161 8.73 -1.83 1.16
CA GLU A 161 8.11 -1.91 -0.18
C GLU A 161 8.27 -3.27 -0.87
N ALA A 162 9.46 -3.87 -0.79
CA ALA A 162 9.72 -5.15 -1.46
C ALA A 162 9.03 -6.35 -0.76
N GLU A 163 8.88 -6.29 0.56
CA GLU A 163 8.07 -7.25 1.31
C GLU A 163 6.58 -7.07 0.98
N THR A 164 6.09 -5.83 1.07
CA THR A 164 4.70 -5.45 0.75
C THR A 164 4.33 -5.92 -0.64
N GLU A 165 5.17 -5.65 -1.63
CA GLU A 165 4.95 -6.09 -3.01
C GLU A 165 4.96 -7.61 -3.13
N CYS A 166 5.90 -8.31 -2.49
CA CYS A 166 5.93 -9.77 -2.55
C CYS A 166 4.66 -10.42 -1.99
N ILE A 167 4.20 -9.95 -0.83
CA ILE A 167 3.01 -10.46 -0.16
C ILE A 167 1.76 -10.08 -0.96
N SER A 168 1.71 -8.85 -1.49
CA SER A 168 0.56 -8.37 -2.25
C SER A 168 0.34 -9.15 -3.55
N GLN A 169 1.42 -9.52 -4.25
CA GLN A 169 1.37 -10.34 -5.47
C GLN A 169 0.74 -11.72 -5.21
N GLN A 170 1.05 -12.35 -4.07
CA GLN A 170 0.45 -13.64 -3.68
C GLN A 170 -1.05 -13.53 -3.36
N LYS A 171 -1.54 -12.32 -3.10
CA LYS A 171 -2.94 -12.04 -2.75
C LYS A 171 -3.79 -11.54 -3.92
N VAL A 172 -3.20 -11.27 -5.09
CA VAL A 172 -3.93 -10.76 -6.27
C VAL A 172 -5.12 -11.64 -6.65
N PHE A 173 -4.97 -12.97 -6.61
CA PHE A 173 -6.08 -13.91 -6.85
C PHE A 173 -7.23 -13.68 -5.87
N GLU A 174 -6.93 -13.61 -4.57
CA GLU A 174 -7.93 -13.39 -3.51
C GLU A 174 -8.66 -12.06 -3.70
N VAL A 175 -7.91 -10.98 -3.98
CA VAL A 175 -8.49 -9.65 -4.25
C VAL A 175 -9.40 -9.70 -5.49
N ALA A 176 -8.96 -10.33 -6.59
CA ALA A 176 -9.77 -10.45 -7.80
C ALA A 176 -11.05 -11.26 -7.56
N THR A 177 -10.99 -12.37 -6.80
CA THR A 177 -12.18 -13.15 -6.44
C THR A 177 -13.14 -12.37 -5.54
N THR A 178 -12.61 -11.61 -4.58
CA THR A 178 -13.40 -10.72 -3.71
C THR A 178 -14.08 -9.62 -4.51
N ALA A 179 -13.43 -9.14 -5.57
CA ALA A 179 -14.02 -8.22 -6.55
C ALA A 179 -15.03 -8.87 -7.51
N GLY A 180 -15.31 -10.17 -7.39
CA GLY A 180 -16.33 -10.88 -8.16
C GLY A 180 -15.83 -11.57 -9.43
N ALA A 181 -14.52 -11.63 -9.67
CA ALA A 181 -13.99 -12.45 -10.76
C ALA A 181 -14.24 -13.94 -10.50
N ASP A 182 -14.61 -14.69 -11.55
CA ASP A 182 -14.58 -16.15 -11.48
C ASP A 182 -13.13 -16.66 -11.32
N PRO A 183 -12.92 -17.92 -10.87
CA PRO A 183 -11.58 -18.44 -10.61
C PRO A 183 -10.63 -18.40 -11.82
N ALA A 184 -11.14 -18.56 -13.05
CA ALA A 184 -10.29 -18.55 -14.24
C ALA A 184 -9.83 -17.12 -14.56
N LYS A 185 -10.72 -16.13 -14.46
CA LYS A 185 -10.37 -14.72 -14.64
C LYS A 185 -9.48 -14.22 -13.51
N ALA A 186 -9.74 -14.61 -12.26
CA ALA A 186 -8.90 -14.26 -11.11
C ALA A 186 -7.46 -14.80 -11.26
N GLN A 187 -7.31 -16.05 -11.72
CA GLN A 187 -5.99 -16.62 -12.00
C GLN A 187 -5.29 -15.86 -13.13
N ALA A 188 -5.99 -15.57 -14.23
CA ALA A 188 -5.39 -14.81 -15.34
C ALA A 188 -4.95 -13.40 -14.92
N ILE A 189 -5.71 -12.74 -14.04
CA ILE A 189 -5.33 -11.45 -13.44
C ILE A 189 -4.06 -11.59 -12.60
N ALA A 190 -3.98 -12.61 -11.73
CA ALA A 190 -2.82 -12.88 -10.90
C ALA A 190 -1.56 -13.20 -11.73
N ASP A 191 -1.69 -14.01 -12.77
CA ASP A 191 -0.57 -14.36 -13.66
C ASP A 191 -0.04 -13.12 -14.40
N ILE A 192 -0.92 -12.24 -14.87
CA ILE A 192 -0.52 -10.98 -15.52
C ILE A 192 0.17 -10.04 -14.53
N ALA A 193 -0.39 -9.86 -13.33
CA ALA A 193 0.19 -9.00 -12.29
C ALA A 193 1.60 -9.47 -11.92
N LEU A 194 1.76 -10.78 -11.73
CA LEU A 194 3.04 -11.39 -11.43
C LEU A 194 4.07 -11.23 -12.55
N GLY A 195 3.63 -11.26 -13.81
CA GLY A 195 4.49 -10.98 -14.96
C GLY A 195 5.18 -9.61 -14.85
N PHE A 196 4.50 -8.62 -14.26
CA PHE A 196 5.06 -7.29 -14.04
C PHE A 196 5.99 -7.20 -12.83
N TYR A 197 5.87 -8.08 -11.84
CA TYR A 197 6.68 -8.04 -10.61
C TYR A 197 8.19 -7.97 -10.90
N HIS A 198 8.66 -8.77 -11.87
CA HIS A 198 10.09 -8.82 -12.23
C HIS A 198 10.56 -7.62 -13.06
N GLU A 199 9.63 -6.82 -13.58
CA GLU A 199 9.92 -5.58 -14.33
C GLU A 199 9.91 -4.35 -13.41
N LEU A 200 9.52 -4.52 -12.15
CA LEU A 200 9.53 -3.43 -11.16
C LEU A 200 10.95 -2.97 -10.83
N SER A 201 11.03 -1.76 -10.29
CA SER A 201 12.27 -1.23 -9.72
C SER A 201 12.82 -2.18 -8.64
N PRO A 202 14.16 -2.28 -8.48
CA PRO A 202 14.78 -3.08 -7.42
C PRO A 202 14.30 -2.75 -6.00
N ALA A 203 13.70 -1.58 -5.77
CA ALA A 203 13.11 -1.22 -4.47
C ALA A 203 11.86 -2.05 -4.10
N TYR A 204 11.20 -2.67 -5.08
CA TYR A 204 9.98 -3.46 -4.92
C TYR A 204 10.23 -4.96 -5.10
N VAL A 205 11.45 -5.37 -5.41
CA VAL A 205 11.80 -6.77 -5.71
C VAL A 205 12.82 -7.25 -4.68
N THR A 206 12.58 -8.45 -4.12
CA THR A 206 13.43 -9.00 -3.07
C THR A 206 13.76 -10.47 -3.32
N ALA A 207 14.94 -10.91 -2.89
CA ALA A 207 15.42 -12.27 -3.11
C ALA A 207 14.67 -13.31 -2.28
N GLU A 208 13.96 -12.86 -1.25
CA GLU A 208 13.16 -13.62 -0.30
C GLU A 208 11.76 -13.93 -0.86
N CYS A 209 11.41 -13.36 -2.02
CA CYS A 209 10.14 -13.56 -2.69
C CYS A 209 10.15 -14.81 -3.58
N HIS A 210 10.12 -15.99 -2.96
CA HIS A 210 9.98 -17.28 -3.64
C HIS A 210 9.31 -18.32 -2.72
N ALA A 211 8.88 -19.46 -3.27
CA ALA A 211 8.36 -20.56 -2.44
C ALA A 211 9.40 -21.04 -1.41
N GLY A 212 8.97 -21.17 -0.16
CA GLY A 212 9.80 -21.44 1.02
C GLY A 212 10.68 -20.28 1.47
N GLY A 213 10.59 -19.12 0.82
CA GLY A 213 11.25 -17.89 1.21
C GLY A 213 10.61 -17.26 2.44
N GLU A 214 11.24 -16.22 2.98
CA GLU A 214 10.78 -15.54 4.20
C GLU A 214 9.38 -14.94 4.03
N TYR A 215 9.06 -14.44 2.82
CA TYR A 215 7.79 -13.82 2.51
C TYR A 215 6.78 -14.77 1.83
N ASP A 216 7.04 -16.08 1.82
CA ASP A 216 6.10 -17.07 1.31
C ASP A 216 4.96 -17.32 2.30
N LEU A 217 3.74 -16.89 1.92
CA LEU A 217 2.52 -17.19 2.67
C LEU A 217 2.15 -18.70 2.63
N GLY A 218 2.80 -19.49 1.78
CA GLY A 218 2.55 -20.90 1.52
C GLY A 218 3.02 -21.90 2.59
N SER A 219 3.46 -21.46 3.77
CA SER A 219 3.73 -22.35 4.91
C SER A 219 2.51 -22.59 5.82
N ASP A 220 1.49 -21.74 5.78
CA ASP A 220 0.22 -21.89 6.54
C ASP A 220 -1.02 -22.17 5.67
N GLY A 221 -0.86 -22.15 4.34
CA GLY A 221 -1.90 -22.47 3.37
C GLY A 221 -2.78 -21.29 2.93
N SER A 222 -2.45 -20.05 3.33
CA SER A 222 -3.24 -18.85 3.01
C SER A 222 -2.79 -18.09 1.76
N GLY A 223 -1.68 -18.48 1.13
CA GLY A 223 -1.21 -17.93 -0.15
C GLY A 223 -0.72 -19.00 -1.12
N VAL A 224 -0.90 -18.74 -2.41
CA VAL A 224 -0.37 -19.59 -3.48
C VAL A 224 0.75 -18.84 -4.15
N PHE A 225 1.99 -19.07 -3.72
CA PHE A 225 3.15 -18.74 -4.54
C PHE A 225 3.11 -19.61 -5.82
N PRO A 226 3.04 -19.03 -7.03
CA PRO A 226 2.98 -19.83 -8.24
C PRO A 226 4.35 -20.34 -8.72
N PHE A 227 5.44 -20.03 -8.01
CA PHE A 227 6.79 -20.44 -8.41
C PHE A 227 7.34 -21.60 -7.59
N VAL A 228 7.80 -22.65 -8.27
CA VAL A 228 8.92 -23.46 -7.77
C VAL A 228 10.17 -22.90 -8.46
N TYR A 229 11.08 -22.27 -7.73
CA TYR A 229 12.38 -21.89 -8.29
C TYR A 229 13.24 -23.15 -8.44
N GLN A 230 13.40 -23.64 -9.68
CA GLN A 230 14.31 -24.75 -9.98
C GLN A 230 15.43 -24.29 -10.92
N ALA A 231 16.66 -24.30 -10.42
CA ALA A 231 17.89 -24.24 -11.22
C ALA A 231 17.97 -23.07 -12.25
N GLY A 232 17.56 -21.86 -11.86
CA GLY A 232 17.75 -20.67 -12.69
C GLY A 232 16.71 -20.45 -13.79
N ALA A 233 15.59 -21.17 -13.76
CA ALA A 233 14.43 -20.91 -14.61
C ALA A 233 13.13 -21.02 -13.79
N TYR A 234 12.21 -20.08 -14.02
CA TYR A 234 10.88 -20.10 -13.42
C TYR A 234 9.96 -21.02 -14.23
N VAL A 235 9.46 -22.08 -13.58
CA VAL A 235 8.48 -23.01 -14.17
C VAL A 235 7.15 -22.83 -13.41
N PRO A 236 6.01 -22.64 -14.11
CA PRO A 236 4.70 -22.66 -13.47
C PRO A 236 4.52 -23.95 -12.67
N ASN A 237 3.99 -23.86 -11.45
CA ASN A 237 3.74 -25.03 -10.60
C ASN A 237 2.57 -25.87 -11.14
N GLU A 238 2.78 -26.63 -12.21
CA GLU A 238 1.78 -27.53 -12.81
C GLU A 238 1.33 -28.65 -11.85
N THR A 239 2.04 -28.86 -10.75
CA THR A 239 1.90 -30.03 -9.87
C THR A 239 0.80 -29.94 -8.79
N ARG A 240 0.12 -28.81 -8.56
CA ARG A 240 -0.92 -28.73 -7.50
C ARG A 240 -2.37 -28.87 -7.97
N SER A 241 -2.70 -28.66 -9.24
CA SER A 241 -4.04 -28.96 -9.77
C SER A 241 -4.41 -30.45 -9.66
N ALA A 242 -3.40 -31.34 -9.63
CA ALA A 242 -3.62 -32.78 -9.46
C ALA A 242 -3.91 -33.21 -8.00
N SER A 243 -3.53 -32.41 -7.00
CA SER A 243 -3.71 -32.75 -5.58
C SER A 243 -5.01 -32.20 -4.99
N ALA A 244 -5.49 -31.04 -5.45
CA ALA A 244 -6.80 -30.52 -5.05
C ALA A 244 -7.95 -31.42 -5.55
N ALA A 245 -7.79 -32.05 -6.73
CA ALA A 245 -8.75 -33.02 -7.27
C ALA A 245 -8.83 -34.36 -6.50
N ARG A 246 -7.91 -34.62 -5.54
CA ARG A 246 -7.93 -35.84 -4.70
C ARG A 246 -8.46 -35.63 -3.28
N MET A 247 -8.94 -34.44 -2.95
CA MET A 247 -9.46 -34.10 -1.61
C MET A 247 -10.95 -33.67 -1.60
N ALA A 248 -11.69 -33.87 -2.69
CA ALA A 248 -13.14 -33.84 -2.65
C ALA A 248 -13.67 -35.24 -2.29
N PRO A 249 -14.55 -35.40 -1.28
CA PRO A 249 -15.18 -36.68 -0.95
C PRO A 249 -16.13 -37.19 -2.04
#